data_AF-A0A915D4I9-F1
#
_entry.id   AF-A0A915D4I9-F1
#
_cell.length_a   1.000
_cell.length_b   1.000
_cell.length_c   1.000
_cell.angle_alpha   90.00
_cell.angle_beta   90.00
_cell.angle_gamma   90.00
#
_symmetry.space_group_name_H-M   'P 1'
#
loop_
_entity.id
_entity.type
_entity.pdbx_description
1 polymer ?
#
loop_
_entity_poly.entity_id
_entity_poly.type
_entity_poly.pdbx_seq_one_letter_code
_entity_poly.pdbx_strand_id
1 'polypeptide(L)'
;MKEMQAVVDLNGHYLSMKQLEWEEQIYFRSPPSNSCKLLKRISPHICLQLLVISYLLFGGAVFYYLESGNEVKERESQMVGIFKLRDNFHSRLWTIKRIPNKKPELYRKQIAQLGRKYFEQLAIKIAVANKKMFLNENYLLKSSSTKDKDDKACIWSFNNSLFYAAAILTVIGYGGQNPATAAGRSFSVFYVLFGYPILLVAIADIAKIFKDCLNALHKICDQISKNSHPRRMSRVRCGSRSSIDLSDEISKSVCLCKSETLQTSECAENKEIPILLLLLIFTGFLNFGAFIVQKWRDWSYWNSLFYCFMTTAKIGYENTGPTGTLPTIAALVYTIVGLAIAVTCIDSAGTIYIRTLHQFVSPRRILR
;
A
#
# COMPACT_ATOMS: atom_id res chain seq x y z
N MET A 1 51.65 -20.94 18.64
CA MET A 1 50.44 -21.46 17.96
C MET A 1 49.21 -20.95 18.70
N LYS A 2 48.58 -19.88 18.22
CA LYS A 2 47.19 -19.56 18.52
C LYS A 2 46.50 -19.52 17.16
N GLU A 3 45.55 -20.42 16.98
CA GLU A 3 44.80 -20.58 15.73
C GLU A 3 44.06 -19.28 15.39
N MET A 4 44.30 -18.73 14.19
CA MET A 4 43.49 -17.66 13.62
C MET A 4 42.26 -18.31 12.98
N GLN A 5 41.12 -18.28 13.67
CA GLN A 5 39.83 -18.57 13.04
C GLN A 5 39.37 -17.33 12.26
N ALA A 6 39.40 -17.41 10.94
CA ALA A 6 38.77 -16.44 10.06
C ALA A 6 37.25 -16.73 10.01
N VAL A 7 36.43 -15.71 10.23
CA VAL A 7 34.98 -15.79 10.02
C VAL A 7 34.69 -15.41 8.56
N VAL A 8 34.02 -16.31 7.86
CA VAL A 8 33.65 -16.19 6.44
C VAL A 8 32.19 -15.74 6.36
N ASP A 9 31.91 -14.67 5.62
CA ASP A 9 30.54 -14.22 5.35
C ASP A 9 29.81 -15.22 4.44
N LEU A 10 28.47 -15.17 4.36
CA LEU A 10 27.59 -16.05 3.57
C LEU A 10 27.92 -16.07 2.05
N ASN A 11 28.78 -15.16 1.58
CA ASN A 11 29.28 -15.07 0.21
C ASN A 11 30.76 -15.50 0.06
N GLY A 12 31.40 -16.08 1.08
CA GLY A 12 32.73 -16.68 0.94
C GLY A 12 33.93 -15.71 1.00
N HIS A 13 33.73 -14.45 1.38
CA HIS A 13 34.82 -13.48 1.49
C HIS A 13 35.47 -13.49 2.89
N TYR A 14 36.80 -13.51 2.92
CA TYR A 14 37.60 -13.39 4.14
C TYR A 14 37.66 -11.92 4.57
N LEU A 15 36.99 -11.58 5.67
CA LEU A 15 37.10 -10.25 6.28
C LEU A 15 38.43 -10.15 7.05
N SER A 16 39.28 -9.23 6.64
CA SER A 16 40.49 -8.85 7.40
C SER A 16 40.07 -8.19 8.72
N MET A 17 40.66 -8.60 9.84
CA MET A 17 40.36 -8.04 11.18
C MET A 17 40.47 -6.50 11.24
N LYS A 18 41.26 -5.87 10.35
CA LYS A 18 41.32 -4.41 10.23
C LYS A 18 39.99 -3.78 9.78
N GLN A 19 39.19 -4.43 8.93
CA GLN A 19 37.91 -3.86 8.48
C GLN A 19 36.83 -3.88 9.58
N LEU A 20 36.83 -4.91 10.42
CA LEU A 20 35.97 -4.98 11.61
C LEU A 20 36.40 -3.97 12.69
N GLU A 21 37.71 -3.80 12.91
CA GLU A 21 38.23 -2.74 13.80
C GLU A 21 37.86 -1.33 13.32
N TRP A 22 37.78 -1.08 12.00
CA TRP A 22 37.37 0.23 11.46
C TRP A 22 35.88 0.52 11.69
N GLU A 23 34.99 -0.47 11.61
CA GLU A 23 33.56 -0.27 11.92
C GLU A 23 33.30 -0.15 13.44
N GLU A 24 34.00 -0.94 14.28
CA GLU A 24 33.92 -0.79 15.74
C GLU A 24 34.56 0.52 16.23
N GLN A 25 35.64 1.00 15.60
CA GLN A 25 36.25 2.29 15.98
C GLN A 25 35.37 3.50 15.65
N ILE A 26 34.43 3.40 14.71
CA ILE A 26 33.41 4.45 14.48
C ILE A 26 32.37 4.47 15.60
N TYR A 27 32.14 3.35 16.29
CA TYR A 27 31.20 3.26 17.40
C TYR A 27 31.82 3.54 18.78
N PHE A 28 33.13 3.33 18.98
CA PHE A 28 33.74 3.30 20.33
C PHE A 28 34.91 4.26 20.61
N ARG A 29 35.03 5.40 19.94
CA ARG A 29 35.94 6.49 20.41
C ARG A 29 35.26 7.45 21.40
N SER A 30 35.65 7.34 22.67
CA SER A 30 35.23 8.15 23.84
C SER A 30 35.64 9.65 23.76
N PRO A 31 35.06 10.55 24.60
CA PRO A 31 34.52 11.85 24.12
C PRO A 31 35.38 13.10 24.41
N PRO A 32 35.07 14.23 23.73
CA PRO A 32 35.04 15.51 24.45
C PRO A 32 33.79 16.39 24.16
N SER A 33 33.25 16.97 25.26
CA SER A 33 32.09 17.87 25.46
C SER A 33 30.75 17.45 24.82
N ASN A 34 29.87 16.88 25.65
CA ASN A 34 28.90 15.85 25.23
C ASN A 34 27.53 16.32 24.75
N SER A 35 27.09 17.56 25.04
CA SER A 35 25.69 17.94 24.74
C SER A 35 25.48 18.44 23.31
N CYS A 36 26.35 19.30 22.77
CA CYS A 36 26.11 19.97 21.48
C CYS A 36 26.28 19.04 20.26
N LYS A 37 27.22 18.08 20.32
CA LYS A 37 27.41 17.07 19.27
C LYS A 37 26.31 16.01 19.28
N LEU A 38 25.82 15.63 20.47
CA LEU A 38 24.66 14.75 20.63
C LEU A 38 23.37 15.44 20.15
N LEU A 39 23.19 16.72 20.49
CA LEU A 39 22.07 17.53 20.01
C LEU A 39 22.07 17.61 18.49
N LYS A 40 23.23 17.82 17.86
CA LYS A 40 23.37 17.88 16.39
C LYS A 40 23.09 16.54 15.71
N ARG A 41 23.39 15.42 16.37
CA ARG A 41 23.10 14.07 15.87
C ARG A 41 21.62 13.68 16.00
N ILE A 42 20.97 14.08 17.09
CA ILE A 42 19.55 13.75 17.37
C ILE A 42 18.60 14.79 16.72
N SER A 43 19.06 16.01 16.46
CA SER A 43 18.31 17.12 15.85
C SER A 43 17.46 16.73 14.62
N PRO A 44 17.98 16.02 13.60
CA PRO A 44 17.16 15.67 12.43
C PRO A 44 16.03 14.69 12.77
N HIS A 45 16.24 13.78 13.73
CA HIS A 45 15.21 12.85 14.19
C HIS A 45 14.11 13.58 14.96
N ILE A 46 14.46 14.49 15.88
CA ILE A 46 13.48 15.31 16.61
C ILE A 46 12.71 16.21 15.63
N CYS A 47 13.41 16.84 14.67
CA CYS A 47 12.78 17.68 13.65
C CYS A 47 11.76 16.89 12.82
N LEU A 48 12.12 15.68 12.37
CA LEU A 48 11.19 14.82 11.63
C LEU A 48 9.96 14.44 12.47
N GLN A 49 10.14 14.09 13.74
CA GLN A 49 9.02 13.75 14.63
C GLN A 49 8.11 14.95 14.88
N LEU A 50 8.67 16.14 15.12
CA LEU A 50 7.89 17.37 15.26
C LEU A 50 7.12 17.71 13.97
N LEU A 51 7.72 17.49 12.80
CA LEU A 51 7.06 17.67 11.52
C LEU A 51 5.87 16.70 11.34
N VAL A 52 6.03 15.43 11.73
CA VAL A 52 4.93 14.45 11.71
C VAL A 52 3.81 14.87 12.68
N ILE A 53 4.14 15.28 13.90
CA ILE A 53 3.14 15.77 14.87
C ILE A 53 2.40 16.99 14.31
N SER A 54 3.12 17.96 13.73
CA SER A 54 2.50 19.13 13.10
C SER A 54 1.59 18.73 11.93
N TYR A 55 1.98 17.75 11.13
CA TYR A 55 1.17 17.26 10.01
C TYR A 55 -0.10 16.54 10.48
N LEU A 56 -0.02 15.78 11.59
CA LEU A 56 -1.18 15.15 12.23
C LEU A 56 -2.16 16.19 12.80
N LEU A 57 -1.65 17.23 13.48
CA LEU A 57 -2.48 18.33 13.99
C LEU A 57 -3.17 19.09 12.85
N PHE A 58 -2.44 19.37 11.77
CA PHE A 58 -2.99 20.01 10.58
C PHE A 58 -4.09 19.14 9.93
N GLY A 59 -3.81 17.85 9.70
CA GLY A 59 -4.78 16.90 9.16
C GLY A 59 -6.02 16.79 10.05
N GLY A 60 -5.84 16.71 11.37
CA GLY A 60 -6.95 16.69 12.34
C GLY A 60 -7.82 17.93 12.28
N ALA A 61 -7.23 19.13 12.15
CA ALA A 61 -7.98 20.38 11.99
C ALA A 61 -8.78 20.41 10.68
N VAL A 62 -8.18 19.96 9.57
CA VAL A 62 -8.86 19.90 8.26
C VAL A 62 -10.01 18.89 8.28
N PHE A 63 -9.80 17.68 8.81
CA PHE A 63 -10.88 16.68 8.92
C PHE A 63 -11.99 17.16 9.85
N TYR A 64 -11.66 17.79 10.98
CA TYR A 64 -12.66 18.39 11.86
C TYR A 64 -13.50 19.44 11.10
N TYR A 65 -12.86 20.32 10.33
CA TYR A 65 -13.56 21.34 9.57
C TYR A 65 -14.46 20.74 8.46
N LEU A 66 -14.00 19.70 7.77
CA LEU A 66 -14.73 19.09 6.66
C LEU A 66 -15.85 18.14 7.12
N GLU A 67 -15.62 17.32 8.14
CA GLU A 67 -16.52 16.22 8.50
C GLU A 67 -17.46 16.53 9.67
N SER A 68 -17.07 17.38 10.64
CA SER A 68 -17.87 17.57 11.86
C SER A 68 -19.30 18.07 11.58
N GLY A 69 -19.45 19.01 10.65
CA GLY A 69 -20.76 19.52 10.25
C GLY A 69 -21.59 18.49 9.47
N ASN A 70 -20.94 17.63 8.69
CA ASN A 70 -21.61 16.58 7.91
C ASN A 70 -22.06 15.42 8.82
N GLU A 71 -21.23 15.04 9.79
CA GLU A 71 -21.53 14.02 10.80
C GLU A 71 -22.82 14.35 11.56
N VAL A 72 -22.93 15.58 12.09
CA VAL A 72 -24.10 16.00 12.87
C VAL A 72 -25.37 15.97 12.01
N LYS A 73 -25.30 16.51 10.78
CA LYS A 73 -26.44 16.54 9.85
C LYS A 73 -26.91 15.14 9.46
N GLU A 74 -25.98 14.25 9.11
CA GLU A 74 -26.31 12.89 8.72
C GLU A 74 -26.89 12.12 9.92
N ARG A 75 -26.28 12.25 11.11
CA ARG A 75 -26.78 11.63 12.35
C ARG A 75 -28.20 12.07 12.68
N GLU A 76 -28.49 13.37 12.63
CA GLU A 76 -29.83 13.91 12.87
C GLU A 76 -30.84 13.41 11.83
N SER A 77 -30.49 13.42 10.55
CA SER A 77 -31.32 12.91 9.46
C SER A 77 -31.70 11.44 9.65
N GLN A 78 -30.72 10.59 10.02
CA GLN A 78 -30.95 9.18 10.30
C GLN A 78 -31.85 8.98 11.54
N MET A 79 -31.60 9.71 12.63
CA MET A 79 -32.43 9.64 13.85
C MET A 79 -33.89 10.05 13.59
N VAL A 80 -34.12 11.16 12.88
CA VAL A 80 -35.46 11.60 12.48
C VAL A 80 -36.14 10.53 11.62
N GLY A 81 -35.40 9.92 10.70
CA GLY A 81 -35.88 8.83 9.85
C GLY A 81 -36.34 7.60 10.63
N ILE A 82 -35.65 7.26 11.73
CA ILE A 82 -35.97 6.14 12.63
C ILE A 82 -37.18 6.49 13.51
N PHE A 83 -37.18 7.66 14.17
CA PHE A 83 -38.29 8.08 15.03
C PHE A 83 -39.60 8.25 14.27
N LYS A 84 -39.55 8.86 13.07
CA LYS A 84 -40.74 8.98 12.21
C LYS A 84 -41.33 7.62 11.85
N LEU A 85 -40.48 6.59 11.65
CA LEU A 85 -40.94 5.25 11.32
C LEU A 85 -41.62 4.58 12.52
N ARG A 86 -41.06 4.73 13.72
CA ARG A 86 -41.65 4.31 15.00
C ARG A 86 -43.00 4.99 15.24
N ASP A 87 -43.07 6.30 15.07
CA ASP A 87 -44.28 7.09 15.37
C ASP A 87 -45.41 6.79 14.36
N ASN A 88 -45.06 6.56 13.09
CA ASN A 88 -45.99 6.09 12.07
C ASN A 88 -46.54 4.69 12.39
N PHE A 89 -45.70 3.77 12.88
CA PHE A 89 -46.14 2.45 13.32
C PHE A 89 -47.14 2.56 14.47
N HIS A 90 -46.82 3.33 15.51
CA HIS A 90 -47.73 3.56 16.63
C HIS A 90 -49.06 4.16 16.17
N SER A 91 -49.01 5.18 15.31
CA SER A 91 -50.20 5.85 14.79
C SER A 91 -51.11 4.87 14.03
N ARG A 92 -50.54 4.05 13.13
CA ARG A 92 -51.28 3.03 12.37
C ARG A 92 -51.85 1.93 13.29
N LEU A 93 -51.09 1.52 14.30
CA LEU A 93 -51.55 0.55 15.30
C LEU A 93 -52.77 1.08 16.07
N TRP A 94 -52.73 2.36 16.47
CA TRP A 94 -53.85 3.04 17.11
C TRP A 94 -55.08 3.16 16.18
N THR A 95 -54.90 3.46 14.90
CA THR A 95 -56.00 3.47 13.92
C THR A 95 -56.64 2.09 13.81
N ILE A 96 -55.83 1.03 13.73
CA ILE A 96 -56.37 -0.33 13.71
C ILE A 96 -57.13 -0.58 14.99
N LYS A 97 -56.60 -0.28 16.18
CA LYS A 97 -57.30 -0.50 17.46
C LYS A 97 -58.70 0.15 17.53
N ARG A 98 -58.90 1.30 16.88
CA ARG A 98 -60.15 2.08 16.94
C ARG A 98 -61.32 1.57 16.07
N ILE A 99 -61.11 0.68 15.11
CA ILE A 99 -62.19 0.21 14.22
C ILE A 99 -63.20 -0.64 15.03
N PRO A 100 -64.51 -0.31 15.03
CA PRO A 100 -65.53 -1.08 15.75
C PRO A 100 -65.86 -2.41 15.04
N ASN A 101 -66.45 -3.39 15.76
CA ASN A 101 -66.93 -4.68 15.24
C ASN A 101 -65.90 -5.53 14.44
N LYS A 102 -64.71 -5.75 15.01
CA LYS A 102 -63.66 -6.54 14.36
C LYS A 102 -63.82 -8.05 14.59
N LYS A 103 -63.66 -8.83 13.52
CA LYS A 103 -63.38 -10.27 13.64
C LYS A 103 -61.98 -10.48 14.25
N PRO A 104 -61.82 -11.31 15.30
CA PRO A 104 -60.55 -11.47 16.03
C PRO A 104 -59.39 -11.95 15.14
N GLU A 105 -59.66 -12.85 14.20
CA GLU A 105 -58.64 -13.39 13.30
C GLU A 105 -58.13 -12.38 12.29
N LEU A 106 -59.03 -11.59 11.70
CA LEU A 106 -58.65 -10.57 10.72
C LEU A 106 -57.83 -9.46 11.39
N TYR A 107 -58.18 -9.09 12.62
CA TYR A 107 -57.43 -8.15 13.44
C TYR A 107 -56.01 -8.65 13.73
N ARG A 108 -55.85 -9.91 14.17
CA ARG A 108 -54.53 -10.52 14.41
C ARG A 108 -53.69 -10.55 13.14
N LYS A 109 -54.27 -10.93 12.00
CA LYS A 109 -53.56 -10.94 10.69
C LYS A 109 -53.10 -9.54 10.28
N GLN A 110 -53.95 -8.53 10.41
CA GLN A 110 -53.62 -7.14 10.06
C GLN A 110 -52.50 -6.56 10.94
N ILE A 111 -52.53 -6.80 12.26
CA ILE A 111 -51.47 -6.36 13.16
C ILE A 111 -50.16 -7.09 12.87
N ALA A 112 -50.20 -8.40 12.65
CA ALA A 112 -49.00 -9.17 12.32
C ALA A 112 -48.38 -8.71 10.99
N GLN A 113 -49.19 -8.40 9.97
CA GLN A 113 -48.70 -7.85 8.71
C GLN A 113 -48.12 -6.43 8.87
N LEU A 114 -48.80 -5.56 9.61
CA LEU A 114 -48.32 -4.20 9.88
C LEU A 114 -47.00 -4.23 10.68
N GLY A 115 -46.96 -5.05 11.73
CA GLY A 115 -45.77 -5.30 12.54
C GLY A 115 -44.60 -5.75 11.66
N ARG A 116 -44.77 -6.82 10.88
CA ARG A 116 -43.71 -7.31 9.97
C ARG A 116 -43.18 -6.21 9.06
N LYS A 117 -44.06 -5.48 8.36
CA LYS A 117 -43.66 -4.41 7.44
C LYS A 117 -42.84 -3.30 8.11
N TYR A 118 -43.30 -2.79 9.25
CA TYR A 118 -42.61 -1.68 9.94
C TYR A 118 -41.37 -2.14 10.71
N PHE A 119 -41.39 -3.35 11.30
CA PHE A 119 -40.21 -3.90 11.96
C PHE A 119 -39.10 -4.22 10.95
N GLU A 120 -39.41 -4.77 9.78
CA GLU A 120 -38.43 -4.99 8.71
C GLU A 120 -37.82 -3.65 8.26
N GLN A 121 -38.64 -2.64 8.03
CA GLN A 121 -38.16 -1.30 7.63
C GLN A 121 -37.33 -0.62 8.73
N LEU A 122 -37.73 -0.77 10.00
CA LEU A 122 -37.01 -0.22 11.14
C LEU A 122 -35.66 -0.92 11.31
N ALA A 123 -35.66 -2.25 11.22
CA ALA A 123 -34.44 -3.06 11.30
C ALA A 123 -33.45 -2.65 10.22
N ILE A 124 -33.89 -2.51 8.96
CA ILE A 124 -33.04 -2.08 7.83
C ILE A 124 -32.53 -0.65 8.01
N LYS A 125 -33.35 0.29 8.48
CA LYS A 125 -32.89 1.68 8.68
C LYS A 125 -31.90 1.83 9.83
N ILE A 126 -32.16 1.15 10.94
CA ILE A 126 -31.22 1.12 12.07
C ILE A 126 -29.92 0.47 11.62
N ALA A 127 -30.00 -0.61 10.85
CA ALA A 127 -28.88 -1.25 10.19
C ALA A 127 -28.05 -0.27 9.34
N VAL A 128 -28.64 0.36 8.34
CA VAL A 128 -27.93 1.30 7.46
C VAL A 128 -27.31 2.47 8.23
N ALA A 129 -28.00 2.98 9.25
CA ALA A 129 -27.47 4.03 10.13
C ALA A 129 -26.26 3.53 10.95
N ASN A 130 -26.31 2.29 11.42
CA ASN A 130 -25.25 1.59 12.14
C ASN A 130 -24.00 1.39 11.25
N LYS A 131 -24.18 0.97 9.99
CA LYS A 131 -23.10 0.78 8.99
C LYS A 131 -22.31 2.04 8.64
N LYS A 132 -22.90 3.24 8.80
CA LYS A 132 -22.21 4.53 8.59
C LYS A 132 -21.40 5.00 9.81
N MET A 133 -21.11 4.09 10.74
CA MET A 133 -20.20 4.27 11.89
C MET A 133 -20.78 4.99 13.12
N PHE A 134 -21.93 4.51 13.65
CA PHE A 134 -22.32 4.80 15.04
C PHE A 134 -22.92 3.63 15.86
N LEU A 135 -23.02 2.40 15.34
CA LEU A 135 -23.37 1.21 16.14
C LEU A 135 -23.12 -0.06 15.28
N ASN A 136 -22.79 -1.21 15.88
CA ASN A 136 -22.36 -2.41 15.13
C ASN A 136 -23.54 -3.33 14.76
N GLU A 137 -23.68 -3.69 13.48
CA GLU A 137 -24.89 -4.25 12.84
C GLU A 137 -24.83 -5.77 12.55
N ASN A 138 -23.67 -6.41 12.59
CA ASN A 138 -23.40 -7.66 11.86
C ASN A 138 -24.26 -8.91 12.22
N TYR A 139 -25.23 -8.83 13.14
CA TYR A 139 -26.07 -9.95 13.58
C TYR A 139 -27.57 -9.87 13.23
N LEU A 140 -28.11 -8.74 12.74
CA LEU A 140 -29.57 -8.60 12.58
C LEU A 140 -30.12 -8.98 11.19
N LEU A 141 -29.27 -9.14 10.18
CA LEU A 141 -29.71 -9.39 8.79
C LEU A 141 -29.66 -10.85 8.32
N LYS A 142 -29.35 -11.83 9.19
CA LYS A 142 -29.33 -13.24 8.74
C LYS A 142 -30.71 -13.94 8.78
N SER A 143 -31.77 -13.30 9.31
CA SER A 143 -32.97 -14.06 9.74
C SER A 143 -34.34 -13.57 9.25
N SER A 144 -34.49 -12.84 8.14
CA SER A 144 -35.85 -12.46 7.71
C SER A 144 -36.10 -12.52 6.22
N SER A 145 -36.60 -13.70 5.82
CA SER A 145 -37.39 -14.05 4.61
C SER A 145 -36.62 -14.04 3.28
N THR A 146 -36.56 -15.11 2.50
CA THR A 146 -37.68 -15.92 1.97
C THR A 146 -37.30 -17.39 1.71
N LYS A 147 -38.34 -18.22 1.58
CA LYS A 147 -38.30 -19.64 1.22
C LYS A 147 -37.70 -19.87 -0.19
N ASP A 148 -36.38 -19.92 -0.30
CA ASP A 148 -35.71 -20.72 -1.33
C ASP A 148 -34.82 -21.74 -0.63
N LYS A 149 -34.95 -23.00 -1.03
CA LYS A 149 -34.32 -24.15 -0.37
C LYS A 149 -32.93 -24.45 -0.89
N ASP A 150 -32.37 -23.64 -1.78
CA ASP A 150 -31.01 -23.77 -2.29
C ASP A 150 -30.23 -22.48 -2.03
N ASP A 151 -29.04 -22.61 -1.45
CA ASP A 151 -28.13 -21.54 -0.99
C ASP A 151 -28.56 -20.71 0.22
N LYS A 152 -28.47 -21.33 1.40
CA LYS A 152 -28.00 -20.60 2.60
C LYS A 152 -26.71 -19.88 2.20
N ALA A 153 -26.75 -18.56 1.97
CA ALA A 153 -25.58 -17.77 1.62
C ALA A 153 -24.49 -17.91 2.71
N CYS A 154 -23.60 -18.89 2.54
CA CYS A 154 -22.47 -19.10 3.40
C CYS A 154 -21.51 -17.93 3.16
N ILE A 155 -21.43 -17.02 4.13
CA ILE A 155 -20.49 -15.89 4.08
C ILE A 155 -19.07 -16.40 3.85
N TRP A 156 -18.73 -17.53 4.48
CA TRP A 156 -17.46 -18.25 4.32
C TRP A 156 -17.49 -19.20 3.12
N SER A 157 -17.69 -18.66 1.92
CA SER A 157 -17.35 -19.37 0.68
C SER A 157 -15.82 -19.48 0.56
N PHE A 158 -15.30 -20.39 -0.29
CA PHE A 158 -13.86 -20.50 -0.51
C PHE A 158 -13.24 -19.17 -0.98
N ASN A 159 -13.89 -18.49 -1.93
CA ASN A 159 -13.42 -17.21 -2.46
C ASN A 159 -13.39 -16.11 -1.39
N ASN A 160 -14.42 -16.04 -0.55
CA ASN A 160 -14.49 -15.06 0.55
C ASN A 160 -13.46 -15.40 1.64
N SER A 161 -13.25 -16.68 1.93
CA SER A 161 -12.21 -17.15 2.86
C SER A 161 -10.80 -16.83 2.34
N LEU A 162 -10.55 -17.01 1.05
CA LEU A 162 -9.29 -16.66 0.40
C LEU A 162 -9.06 -15.15 0.43
N PHE A 163 -10.10 -14.36 0.16
CA PHE A 163 -10.04 -12.91 0.27
C PHE A 163 -9.75 -12.46 1.71
N TYR A 164 -10.42 -13.06 2.69
CA TYR A 164 -10.14 -12.81 4.11
C TYR A 164 -8.69 -13.15 4.46
N ALA A 165 -8.21 -14.34 4.08
CA ALA A 165 -6.83 -14.77 4.30
C ALA A 165 -5.82 -13.79 3.68
N ALA A 166 -6.04 -13.38 2.44
CA ALA A 166 -5.21 -12.37 1.80
C ALA A 166 -5.30 -11.00 2.47
N ALA A 167 -6.48 -10.56 2.90
CA ALA A 167 -6.69 -9.27 3.54
C ALA A 167 -6.00 -9.16 4.92
N ILE A 168 -5.99 -10.24 5.70
CA ILE A 168 -5.24 -10.29 6.97
C ILE A 168 -3.74 -10.44 6.73
N LEU A 169 -3.33 -11.22 5.73
CA LEU A 169 -1.93 -11.43 5.38
C LEU A 169 -1.29 -10.14 4.85
N THR A 170 -2.01 -9.39 4.02
CA THR A 170 -1.59 -8.10 3.47
C THR A 170 -1.78 -6.93 4.44
N VAL A 171 -2.39 -7.17 5.61
CA VAL A 171 -2.66 -6.16 6.66
C VAL A 171 -3.53 -5.01 6.14
N ILE A 172 -4.42 -5.28 5.17
CA ILE A 172 -5.41 -4.29 4.70
C ILE A 172 -6.60 -4.25 5.65
N GLY A 173 -7.09 -5.41 6.10
CA GLY A 173 -8.13 -5.50 7.12
C GLY A 173 -9.46 -4.81 6.77
N TYR A 174 -10.13 -5.19 5.67
CA TYR A 174 -11.40 -4.60 5.21
C TYR A 174 -12.60 -4.64 6.21
N GLY A 175 -12.43 -5.15 7.42
CA GLY A 175 -13.39 -5.11 8.55
C GLY A 175 -14.72 -5.85 8.36
N GLY A 176 -15.10 -6.23 7.14
CA GLY A 176 -16.41 -6.81 6.84
C GLY A 176 -16.59 -8.28 7.22
N GLN A 177 -15.50 -9.04 7.43
CA GLN A 177 -15.55 -10.47 7.75
C GLN A 177 -14.48 -10.80 8.80
N ASN A 178 -14.89 -11.33 9.94
CA ASN A 178 -13.99 -11.73 11.03
C ASN A 178 -14.41 -13.09 11.60
N PRO A 179 -13.48 -13.97 11.98
CA PRO A 179 -13.79 -15.24 12.59
C PRO A 179 -14.48 -15.02 13.94
N ALA A 180 -15.70 -15.54 14.06
CA ALA A 180 -16.46 -15.48 15.30
C ALA A 180 -15.95 -16.50 16.34
N THR A 181 -15.36 -17.61 15.89
CA THR A 181 -14.91 -18.70 16.75
C THR A 181 -13.56 -18.41 17.39
N ALA A 182 -13.36 -18.86 18.64
CA ALA A 182 -12.07 -18.75 19.33
C ALA A 182 -10.93 -19.47 18.57
N ALA A 183 -11.23 -20.64 18.00
CA ALA A 183 -10.28 -21.38 17.16
C ALA A 183 -9.89 -20.60 15.89
N GLY A 184 -10.85 -19.99 15.19
CA GLY A 184 -10.58 -19.18 14.00
C GLY A 184 -9.75 -17.94 14.31
N ARG A 185 -10.04 -17.25 15.43
CA ARG A 185 -9.22 -16.12 15.90
C ARG A 185 -7.80 -16.54 16.24
N SER A 186 -7.62 -17.66 16.92
CA SER A 186 -6.30 -18.20 17.29
C SER A 186 -5.50 -18.58 16.04
N PHE A 187 -6.15 -19.22 15.06
CA PHE A 187 -5.53 -19.56 13.78
C PHE A 187 -5.07 -18.31 13.01
N SER A 188 -5.92 -17.27 12.92
CA SER A 188 -5.56 -16.01 12.24
C SER A 188 -4.29 -15.36 12.82
N VAL A 189 -4.07 -15.46 14.14
CA VAL A 189 -2.86 -14.93 14.79
C VAL A 189 -1.61 -15.67 14.29
N PHE A 190 -1.59 -17.01 14.34
CA PHE A 190 -0.44 -17.79 13.87
C PHE A 190 -0.23 -17.67 12.36
N TYR A 191 -1.32 -17.61 11.60
CA TYR A 191 -1.26 -17.43 10.15
C TYR A 191 -0.56 -16.11 9.76
N VAL A 192 -0.90 -15.00 10.41
CA VAL A 192 -0.25 -13.70 10.15
C VAL A 192 1.18 -13.67 10.70
N LEU A 193 1.45 -14.28 11.85
CA LEU A 193 2.77 -14.30 12.48
C LEU A 193 3.86 -14.84 11.53
N PHE A 194 3.60 -15.97 10.88
CA PHE A 194 4.54 -16.57 9.93
C PHE A 194 4.33 -16.08 8.49
N GLY A 195 3.08 -15.83 8.11
CA GLY A 195 2.74 -15.45 6.76
C GLY A 195 3.20 -14.03 6.40
N TYR A 196 3.13 -13.07 7.33
CA TYR A 196 3.49 -11.69 7.04
C TYR A 196 4.98 -11.52 6.69
N PRO A 197 5.95 -12.11 7.45
CA PRO A 197 7.35 -12.12 7.04
C PRO A 197 7.59 -12.71 5.65
N ILE A 198 6.95 -13.85 5.33
CA ILE A 198 7.07 -14.49 4.01
C ILE A 198 6.52 -13.57 2.92
N LEU A 199 5.38 -12.94 3.15
CA LEU A 199 4.80 -11.97 2.23
C LEU A 199 5.75 -10.78 1.99
N LEU A 200 6.41 -10.26 3.03
CA LEU A 200 7.36 -9.16 2.87
C LEU A 200 8.54 -9.53 1.96
N VAL A 201 9.10 -10.73 2.12
CA VAL A 201 10.17 -11.22 1.24
C VAL A 201 9.68 -11.35 -0.20
N ALA A 202 8.51 -11.97 -0.41
CA ALA A 202 7.93 -12.11 -1.73
C ALA A 202 7.64 -10.74 -2.40
N ILE A 203 7.12 -9.76 -1.65
CA ILE A 203 6.89 -8.40 -2.18
C ILE A 203 8.22 -7.71 -2.52
N ALA A 204 9.27 -7.89 -1.72
CA ALA A 204 10.59 -7.33 -2.00
C ALA A 204 11.19 -7.90 -3.30
N ASP A 205 11.06 -9.20 -3.52
CA ASP A 205 11.50 -9.86 -4.75
C ASP A 205 10.71 -9.37 -5.97
N ILE A 206 9.38 -9.27 -5.86
CA ILE A 206 8.54 -8.72 -6.94
C ILE A 206 8.91 -7.25 -7.22
N ALA A 207 9.13 -6.45 -6.18
CA ALA A 207 9.54 -5.05 -6.32
C ALA A 207 10.89 -4.92 -7.03
N LYS A 208 11.84 -5.83 -6.75
CA LYS A 208 13.14 -5.88 -7.46
C LYS A 208 12.95 -6.22 -8.94
N ILE A 209 12.18 -7.26 -9.26
CA ILE A 209 11.86 -7.63 -10.65
C ILE A 209 11.17 -6.45 -11.37
N PHE A 210 10.24 -5.77 -10.71
CA PHE A 210 9.56 -4.60 -11.24
C PHE A 210 10.54 -3.47 -11.56
N LYS A 211 11.46 -3.14 -10.65
CA LYS A 211 12.53 -2.16 -10.89
C LYS A 211 13.44 -2.54 -12.05
N ASP A 212 13.86 -3.80 -12.13
CA ASP A 212 14.73 -4.29 -13.21
C ASP A 212 14.03 -4.17 -14.57
N CYS A 213 12.74 -4.49 -14.62
CA CYS A 213 11.90 -4.29 -15.80
C CYS A 213 11.79 -2.80 -16.18
N LEU A 214 11.53 -1.91 -15.21
CA LEU A 214 11.49 -0.46 -15.46
C LEU A 214 12.84 0.07 -15.95
N ASN A 215 13.95 -0.40 -15.41
CA ASN A 215 15.29 -0.04 -15.86
C ASN A 215 15.56 -0.51 -17.30
N ALA A 216 15.13 -1.72 -17.64
CA ALA A 216 15.23 -2.23 -19.00
C ALA A 216 14.39 -1.38 -19.98
N LEU A 217 13.15 -1.05 -19.61
CA LEU A 217 12.26 -0.18 -20.40
C LEU A 217 12.87 1.21 -20.58
N HIS A 218 13.40 1.82 -19.52
CA HIS A 218 14.02 3.13 -19.59
C HIS A 218 15.25 3.12 -20.52
N LYS A 219 16.08 2.06 -20.47
CA LYS A 219 17.21 1.87 -21.40
C LYS A 219 16.74 1.76 -22.85
N ILE A 220 15.67 1.03 -23.12
CA ILE A 220 15.08 0.90 -24.46
C ILE A 220 14.56 2.26 -24.96
N CYS A 221 13.81 3.00 -24.13
CA CYS A 221 13.32 4.34 -24.47
C CYS A 221 14.47 5.33 -24.75
N ASP A 222 15.52 5.30 -23.94
CA ASP A 222 16.73 6.11 -24.14
C ASP A 222 17.43 5.78 -25.47
N GLN A 223 17.49 4.51 -25.84
CA GLN A 223 18.07 4.07 -27.12
C GLN A 223 17.22 4.54 -28.31
N ILE A 224 15.89 4.43 -28.22
CA ILE A 224 14.97 4.91 -29.24
C ILE A 224 15.08 6.43 -29.41
N SER A 225 15.08 7.19 -28.30
CA SER A 225 15.22 8.66 -28.33
C SER A 225 16.54 9.10 -28.99
N LYS A 226 17.65 8.40 -28.70
CA LYS A 226 18.96 8.69 -29.33
C LYS A 226 19.02 8.32 -30.81
N ASN A 227 18.29 7.29 -31.24
CA ASN A 227 18.19 6.92 -32.66
C ASN A 227 17.28 7.86 -33.46
N SER A 228 16.30 8.51 -32.81
CA SER A 228 15.40 9.49 -33.44
C SER A 228 16.04 10.88 -33.69
N HIS A 229 17.24 11.15 -33.18
CA HIS A 229 18.02 12.36 -33.50
C HIS A 229 19.40 11.94 -34.00
N PRO A 230 19.63 11.82 -35.33
CA PRO A 230 20.96 11.54 -35.85
C PRO A 230 21.88 12.68 -35.40
N ARG A 231 22.88 12.35 -34.58
CA ARG A 231 23.92 13.29 -34.16
C ARG A 231 24.53 13.87 -35.43
N ARG A 232 24.40 15.18 -35.61
CA ARG A 232 25.14 15.94 -36.63
C ARG A 232 26.63 15.74 -36.32
N MET A 233 27.27 14.86 -37.08
CA MET A 233 28.64 14.45 -36.91
C MET A 233 29.55 15.68 -37.05
N SER A 234 30.03 16.23 -35.94
CA SER A 234 31.11 17.19 -35.97
C SER A 234 32.38 16.45 -36.40
N ARG A 235 32.82 16.70 -37.65
CA ARG A 235 34.12 16.25 -38.17
C ARG A 235 35.21 16.70 -37.20
N VAL A 236 35.81 15.76 -36.47
CA VAL A 236 37.14 15.96 -35.90
C VAL A 236 38.11 16.02 -37.08
N ARG A 237 38.67 17.21 -37.31
CA ARG A 237 39.68 17.44 -38.33
C ARG A 237 41.02 16.94 -37.78
N CYS A 238 41.42 15.72 -38.13
CA CYS A 238 42.81 15.29 -37.93
C CYS A 238 43.71 16.12 -38.86
N GLY A 239 44.50 17.01 -38.26
CA GLY A 239 45.57 17.71 -38.95
C GLY A 239 46.81 16.82 -39.02
N SER A 240 47.09 16.29 -40.20
CA SER A 240 48.39 15.70 -40.51
C SER A 240 49.45 16.79 -40.62
N ARG A 241 50.57 16.63 -39.91
CA ARG A 241 51.88 17.07 -40.39
C ARG A 241 52.89 15.94 -40.17
N SER A 242 53.44 15.53 -41.29
CA SER A 242 54.45 14.51 -41.54
C SER A 242 55.85 14.92 -41.11
N SER A 243 56.64 13.97 -40.64
CA SER A 243 57.95 13.65 -41.24
C SER A 243 58.42 12.27 -40.79
N ILE A 244 58.90 11.52 -41.77
CA ILE A 244 59.38 10.14 -41.75
C ILE A 244 60.81 10.10 -41.20
N ASP A 245 61.15 9.09 -40.41
CA ASP A 245 62.43 8.36 -40.54
C ASP A 245 62.26 6.93 -40.00
N LEU A 246 62.75 5.96 -40.77
CA LEU A 246 62.55 4.52 -40.61
C LEU A 246 63.91 3.81 -40.61
N SER A 247 64.27 3.18 -39.50
CA SER A 247 65.20 2.05 -39.29
C SER A 247 65.52 2.02 -37.77
N ASP A 248 65.52 0.93 -37.01
CA ASP A 248 65.23 -0.47 -37.20
C ASP A 248 64.69 -1.01 -35.85
N GLU A 249 63.78 -1.98 -35.95
CA GLU A 249 63.46 -3.05 -35.00
C GLU A 249 63.53 -2.77 -33.48
N ILE A 250 62.36 -2.65 -32.81
CA ILE A 250 61.95 -3.21 -31.49
C ILE A 250 60.59 -2.61 -31.02
N SER A 251 59.56 -2.56 -31.86
CA SER A 251 58.20 -2.19 -31.38
C SER A 251 57.05 -2.79 -32.19
N LYS A 252 57.24 -3.99 -32.75
CA LYS A 252 56.13 -4.83 -33.22
C LYS A 252 55.73 -5.80 -32.11
N SER A 253 54.74 -5.38 -31.34
CA SER A 253 53.98 -6.02 -30.24
C SER A 253 54.04 -5.03 -29.09
N VAL A 254 52.99 -4.27 -28.80
CA VAL A 254 51.75 -4.76 -28.22
C VAL A 254 50.64 -3.80 -28.66
N CYS A 255 49.88 -4.17 -29.69
CA CYS A 255 48.59 -3.55 -29.93
C CYS A 255 47.56 -4.35 -29.11
N LEU A 256 47.03 -3.70 -28.08
CA LEU A 256 45.94 -4.16 -27.24
C LEU A 256 44.74 -4.58 -28.10
N CYS A 257 44.50 -5.88 -28.19
CA CYS A 257 43.18 -6.47 -28.37
C CYS A 257 43.26 -7.88 -27.78
N LYS A 258 43.21 -7.98 -26.44
CA LYS A 258 42.92 -9.25 -25.79
C LYS A 258 41.43 -9.29 -25.49
N SER A 259 40.76 -10.13 -26.25
CA SER A 259 39.44 -10.67 -25.96
C SER A 259 39.47 -11.35 -24.60
N GLU A 260 38.94 -10.67 -23.58
CA GLU A 260 38.34 -11.29 -22.41
C GLU A 260 36.90 -10.81 -22.34
N THR A 261 36.08 -11.41 -23.19
CA THR A 261 34.62 -11.42 -23.04
C THR A 261 34.27 -12.37 -21.91
N LEU A 262 34.37 -11.91 -20.67
CA LEU A 262 33.70 -12.40 -19.46
C LEU A 262 34.17 -11.51 -18.31
N GLN A 263 33.24 -10.84 -17.62
CA GLN A 263 33.46 -9.85 -16.54
C GLN A 263 33.68 -8.39 -16.98
N THR A 264 32.70 -7.82 -17.68
CA THR A 264 32.32 -6.40 -17.49
C THR A 264 30.81 -6.32 -17.29
N SER A 265 30.31 -6.83 -16.16
CA SER A 265 28.92 -6.58 -15.73
C SER A 265 28.81 -5.97 -14.33
N GLU A 266 29.88 -5.36 -13.81
CA GLU A 266 29.81 -4.57 -12.59
C GLU A 266 30.25 -3.14 -12.90
N CYS A 267 29.45 -2.19 -12.42
CA CYS A 267 29.52 -0.74 -12.68
C CYS A 267 29.02 -0.26 -14.06
N ALA A 268 27.88 -0.80 -14.53
CA ALA A 268 26.93 0.11 -15.17
C ALA A 268 26.35 0.97 -14.04
N GLU A 269 26.72 2.26 -13.99
CA GLU A 269 26.07 3.26 -13.16
C GLU A 269 24.57 3.26 -13.54
N ASN A 270 23.77 2.47 -12.81
CA ASN A 270 22.33 2.40 -13.01
C ASN A 270 21.79 3.78 -12.67
N LYS A 271 21.52 4.58 -13.70
CA LYS A 271 20.77 5.82 -13.53
C LYS A 271 19.51 5.49 -12.76
N GLU A 272 19.43 5.97 -11.53
CA GLU A 272 18.26 5.77 -10.69
C GLU A 272 17.04 6.35 -11.41
N ILE A 273 15.98 5.54 -11.51
CA ILE A 273 14.73 5.96 -12.14
C ILE A 273 14.26 7.24 -11.42
N PRO A 274 13.96 8.33 -12.15
CA PRO A 274 13.50 9.55 -11.51
C PRO A 274 12.21 9.28 -10.74
N ILE A 275 12.15 9.69 -9.47
CA ILE A 275 11.01 9.44 -8.59
C ILE A 275 9.69 9.95 -9.19
N LEU A 276 9.75 11.01 -10.00
CA LEU A 276 8.60 11.54 -10.74
C LEU A 276 7.99 10.51 -11.68
N LEU A 277 8.80 9.73 -12.41
CA LEU A 277 8.30 8.68 -13.31
C LEU A 277 7.60 7.58 -12.51
N LEU A 278 8.15 7.21 -11.35
CA LEU A 278 7.56 6.20 -10.48
C LEU A 278 6.24 6.66 -9.86
N LEU A 279 6.14 7.94 -9.46
CA LEU A 279 4.90 8.56 -9.00
C LEU A 279 3.84 8.63 -10.12
N LEU A 280 4.24 8.89 -11.37
CA LEU A 280 3.34 8.85 -12.52
C LEU A 280 2.81 7.43 -12.78
N ILE A 281 3.66 6.41 -12.69
CA ILE A 281 3.24 5.00 -12.82
C ILE A 281 2.26 4.63 -11.71
N PHE A 282 2.57 4.99 -10.46
CA PHE A 282 1.68 4.73 -9.32
C PHE A 282 0.33 5.42 -9.50
N THR A 283 0.34 6.69 -9.91
CA THR A 283 -0.88 7.46 -10.20
C THR A 283 -1.67 6.80 -11.33
N GLY A 284 -1.03 6.42 -12.45
CA GLY A 284 -1.67 5.72 -13.55
C GLY A 284 -2.32 4.40 -13.12
N PHE A 285 -1.64 3.62 -12.27
CA PHE A 285 -2.17 2.37 -11.70
C PHE A 285 -3.43 2.59 -10.85
N LEU A 286 -3.48 3.67 -10.05
CA LEU A 286 -4.67 4.02 -9.28
C LEU A 286 -5.85 4.43 -10.18
N ASN A 287 -5.60 5.26 -11.20
CA ASN A 287 -6.65 5.68 -12.14
C ASN A 287 -7.19 4.49 -12.95
N PHE A 288 -6.33 3.55 -13.35
CA PHE A 288 -6.73 2.32 -14.04
C PHE A 288 -7.63 1.44 -13.16
N GLY A 289 -7.26 1.24 -11.90
CA GLY A 289 -8.09 0.52 -10.93
C GLY A 289 -9.45 1.20 -10.72
N ALA A 290 -9.45 2.54 -10.60
CA ALA A 290 -10.66 3.32 -10.40
C ALA A 290 -11.66 3.16 -11.56
N PHE A 291 -11.16 3.12 -12.80
CA PHE A 291 -11.99 2.90 -13.99
C PHE A 291 -12.68 1.53 -13.99
N ILE A 292 -11.96 0.47 -13.59
CA ILE A 292 -12.53 -0.88 -13.51
C ILE A 292 -13.59 -0.95 -12.40
N VAL A 293 -13.26 -0.46 -11.20
CA VAL A 293 -14.17 -0.50 -10.03
C VAL A 293 -15.43 0.32 -10.29
N GLN A 294 -15.30 1.47 -10.95
CA GLN A 294 -16.45 2.29 -11.35
C GLN A 294 -17.47 1.48 -12.18
N LYS A 295 -16.99 0.65 -13.11
CA LYS A 295 -17.87 -0.18 -13.96
C LYS A 295 -18.48 -1.36 -13.23
N TRP A 296 -17.82 -1.90 -12.22
CA TRP A 296 -18.30 -3.08 -11.48
C TRP A 296 -19.22 -2.74 -10.32
N ARG A 297 -19.06 -1.56 -9.71
CA ARG A 297 -19.76 -1.18 -8.47
C ARG A 297 -20.70 0.01 -8.61
N ASP A 298 -20.84 0.57 -9.82
CA ASP A 298 -21.64 1.76 -10.12
C ASP A 298 -21.33 2.95 -9.19
N TRP A 299 -20.06 3.07 -8.78
CA TRP A 299 -19.60 4.14 -7.91
C TRP A 299 -19.18 5.37 -8.72
N SER A 300 -19.20 6.54 -8.06
CA SER A 300 -18.57 7.73 -8.63
C SER A 300 -17.08 7.47 -8.86
N TYR A 301 -16.50 8.18 -9.82
CA TYR A 301 -15.07 8.07 -10.13
C TYR A 301 -14.20 8.32 -8.89
N TRP A 302 -14.51 9.39 -8.14
CA TRP A 302 -13.78 9.77 -6.93
C TRP A 302 -13.88 8.73 -5.82
N ASN A 303 -15.05 8.11 -5.62
CA ASN A 303 -15.21 7.04 -4.65
C ASN A 303 -14.40 5.80 -5.04
N SER A 304 -14.34 5.50 -6.34
CA SER A 304 -13.57 4.37 -6.89
C SER A 304 -12.06 4.60 -6.77
N LEU A 305 -11.60 5.82 -7.04
CA LEU A 305 -10.21 6.23 -6.87
C LEU A 305 -9.78 6.19 -5.40
N PHE A 306 -10.63 6.71 -4.50
CA PHE A 306 -10.42 6.63 -3.06
C PHE A 306 -10.31 5.17 -2.60
N TYR A 307 -11.21 4.29 -3.04
CA TYR A 307 -11.14 2.86 -2.74
C TYR A 307 -9.83 2.21 -3.20
N CYS A 308 -9.39 2.49 -4.42
CA CYS A 308 -8.15 1.93 -4.98
C CYS A 308 -6.90 2.42 -4.23
N PHE A 309 -6.88 3.71 -3.87
CA PHE A 309 -5.82 4.30 -3.05
C PHE A 309 -5.77 3.65 -1.66
N MET A 310 -6.90 3.60 -0.94
CA MET A 310 -6.98 3.02 0.40
C MET A 310 -6.61 1.54 0.43
N THR A 311 -6.96 0.80 -0.62
CA THR A 311 -6.57 -0.60 -0.82
C THR A 311 -5.05 -0.74 -1.02
N THR A 312 -4.48 0.06 -1.91
CA THR A 312 -3.05 -0.02 -2.25
C THR A 312 -2.15 0.49 -1.11
N ALA A 313 -2.61 1.49 -0.36
CA ALA A 313 -1.92 2.04 0.80
C ALA A 313 -2.01 1.15 2.05
N LYS A 314 -2.72 0.00 1.99
CA LYS A 314 -3.00 -0.89 3.13
C LYS A 314 -3.73 -0.23 4.30
N ILE A 315 -4.47 0.86 4.06
CA ILE A 315 -5.28 1.48 5.10
C ILE A 315 -6.58 0.68 5.29
N GLY A 316 -7.14 0.20 4.16
CA GLY A 316 -8.42 -0.51 4.16
C GLY A 316 -9.58 0.43 4.44
N TYR A 317 -10.67 0.31 3.68
CA TYR A 317 -11.92 0.97 4.01
C TYR A 317 -12.94 -0.11 4.39
N GLU A 318 -13.63 0.09 5.51
CA GLU A 318 -14.48 -0.95 6.09
C GLU A 318 -15.69 -1.27 5.18
N ASN A 319 -15.94 -2.57 4.97
CA ASN A 319 -17.11 -3.13 4.27
C ASN A 319 -17.28 -2.73 2.77
N THR A 320 -16.19 -2.39 2.10
CA THR A 320 -16.17 -2.08 0.65
C THR A 320 -15.56 -3.17 -0.23
N GLY A 321 -15.26 -4.34 0.35
CA GLY A 321 -14.68 -5.47 -0.37
C GLY A 321 -15.45 -5.86 -1.64
N PRO A 322 -14.79 -6.52 -2.61
CA PRO A 322 -15.41 -6.97 -3.84
C PRO A 322 -16.49 -8.01 -3.56
N THR A 323 -17.61 -7.93 -4.29
CA THR A 323 -18.71 -8.89 -4.20
C THR A 323 -18.77 -9.68 -5.50
N GLY A 324 -18.60 -11.01 -5.40
CA GLY A 324 -18.60 -11.92 -6.55
C GLY A 324 -17.21 -12.50 -6.86
N THR A 325 -17.17 -13.63 -7.56
CA THR A 325 -15.94 -14.41 -7.78
C THR A 325 -14.90 -13.67 -8.61
N LEU A 326 -15.29 -13.16 -9.79
CA LEU A 326 -14.36 -12.47 -10.69
C LEU A 326 -13.80 -11.16 -10.08
N PRO A 327 -14.61 -10.27 -9.49
CA PRO A 327 -14.09 -9.08 -8.82
C PRO A 327 -13.17 -9.37 -7.64
N THR A 328 -13.39 -10.47 -6.92
CA THR A 328 -12.57 -10.87 -5.78
C THR A 328 -11.16 -11.26 -6.22
N ILE A 329 -11.05 -12.13 -7.23
CA ILE A 329 -9.76 -12.55 -7.77
C ILE A 329 -9.01 -11.36 -8.37
N ALA A 330 -9.71 -10.52 -9.14
CA ALA A 330 -9.12 -9.32 -9.72
C ALA A 330 -8.61 -8.34 -8.66
N ALA A 331 -9.36 -8.13 -7.57
CA ALA A 331 -8.92 -7.31 -6.45
C ALA A 331 -7.67 -7.87 -5.76
N LEU A 332 -7.57 -9.20 -5.60
CA LEU A 332 -6.39 -9.85 -5.04
C LEU A 332 -5.15 -9.59 -5.89
N VAL A 333 -5.24 -9.82 -7.21
CA VAL A 333 -4.13 -9.54 -8.14
C VAL A 333 -3.76 -8.05 -8.11
N TYR A 334 -4.76 -7.16 -8.14
CA TYR A 334 -4.57 -5.72 -8.04
C TYR A 334 -3.82 -5.33 -6.77
N THR A 335 -4.19 -5.89 -5.61
CA THR A 335 -3.51 -5.59 -4.35
C THR A 335 -2.05 -6.01 -4.38
N ILE A 336 -1.71 -7.21 -4.87
CA ILE A 336 -0.32 -7.69 -4.92
C ILE A 336 0.54 -6.76 -5.80
N VAL A 337 0.05 -6.42 -6.99
CA VAL A 337 0.78 -5.52 -7.92
C VAL A 337 0.90 -4.12 -7.32
N GLY A 338 -0.18 -3.56 -6.79
CA GLY A 338 -0.19 -2.24 -6.17
C GLY A 338 0.79 -2.14 -5.00
N LEU A 339 0.90 -3.19 -4.19
CA LEU A 339 1.85 -3.26 -3.08
C LEU A 339 3.29 -3.27 -3.56
N ALA A 340 3.62 -4.02 -4.62
CA ALA A 340 4.96 -4.02 -5.18
C ALA A 340 5.37 -2.62 -5.70
N ILE A 341 4.46 -1.92 -6.39
CA ILE A 341 4.69 -0.56 -6.86
C ILE A 341 4.85 0.40 -5.68
N ALA A 342 3.96 0.35 -4.68
CA ALA A 342 4.02 1.21 -3.51
C ALA A 342 5.31 1.01 -2.69
N VAL A 343 5.74 -0.24 -2.48
CA VAL A 343 7.01 -0.57 -1.82
C VAL A 343 8.20 -0.02 -2.61
N THR A 344 8.16 -0.13 -3.94
CA THR A 344 9.18 0.45 -4.82
C THR A 344 9.26 1.98 -4.69
N CYS A 345 8.11 2.66 -4.59
CA CYS A 345 8.04 4.11 -4.33
C CYS A 345 8.67 4.47 -2.98
N ILE A 346 8.29 3.76 -1.93
CA ILE A 346 8.75 4.00 -0.56
C ILE A 346 10.27 3.77 -0.47
N ASP A 347 10.78 2.68 -1.03
CA ASP A 347 12.21 2.36 -1.02
C ASP A 347 13.04 3.41 -1.78
N SER A 348 12.54 3.87 -2.93
CA SER A 348 13.23 4.91 -3.72
C SER A 348 13.23 6.25 -2.99
N ALA A 349 12.09 6.65 -2.40
CA ALA A 349 11.99 7.87 -1.59
C ALA A 349 12.87 7.78 -0.32
N GLY A 350 12.87 6.63 0.33
CA GLY A 350 13.66 6.35 1.53
C GLY A 350 15.16 6.43 1.27
N THR A 351 15.63 5.89 0.14
CA THR A 351 17.04 5.96 -0.24
C THR A 351 17.49 7.42 -0.46
N ILE A 352 16.68 8.24 -1.13
CA ILE A 352 16.96 9.68 -1.31
C ILE A 352 16.98 10.40 0.05
N TYR A 353 16.02 10.09 0.91
CA TYR A 353 15.94 10.66 2.25
C TYR A 353 17.18 10.30 3.10
N ILE A 354 17.59 9.04 3.14
CA ILE A 354 18.76 8.60 3.91
C ILE A 354 20.03 9.30 3.41
N ARG A 355 20.21 9.43 2.09
CA ARG A 355 21.38 10.13 1.50
C ARG A 355 21.42 11.60 1.87
N THR A 356 20.28 12.30 1.79
CA THR A 356 20.20 13.72 2.17
C THR A 356 20.45 13.93 3.67
N LEU A 357 19.96 13.01 4.52
CA LEU A 357 20.23 13.03 5.95
C LEU A 357 21.72 12.82 6.26
N HIS A 358 22.40 11.89 5.59
CA HIS A 358 23.85 11.69 5.72
C HIS A 358 24.65 12.94 5.34
N GLN A 359 24.27 13.63 4.26
CA GLN A 359 24.91 14.88 3.84
C GLN A 359 24.74 15.99 4.89
N PHE A 360 23.61 16.05 5.59
CA PHE A 360 23.34 17.05 6.61
C PHE A 360 24.08 16.78 7.92
N VAL A 361 24.17 15.52 8.35
CA VAL A 361 24.83 15.13 9.61
C VAL A 361 26.35 15.19 9.49
N SER A 362 26.91 14.82 8.34
CA SER A 362 28.35 14.87 8.06
C SER A 362 28.60 15.50 6.70
N PRO A 363 28.52 16.84 6.59
CA PRO A 363 28.94 17.52 5.38
C PRO A 363 30.43 17.22 5.18
N ARG A 364 30.77 16.31 4.25
CA ARG A 364 32.15 16.19 3.77
C ARG A 364 32.52 17.60 3.29
N ARG A 365 33.50 18.23 3.93
CA ARG A 365 34.13 19.43 3.37
C ARG A 365 34.64 18.99 2.01
N ILE A 366 33.94 19.39 0.96
CA ILE A 366 34.47 19.38 -0.39
C ILE A 366 35.63 20.38 -0.32
N LEU A 367 36.82 19.87 -0.02
CA LEU A 367 38.06 20.63 -0.17
C LEU A 367 38.14 20.95 -1.67
N ARG A 368 38.01 22.24 -1.97
CA ARG A 368 38.26 22.81 -3.30
C ARG A 368 39.71 22.64 -3.70
#